data_AF-A0A8T4T4L3-F1
#
_entry.id   AF-A0A8T4T4L3-F1
#
_cell.length_a   1.000
_cell.length_b   1.000
_cell.length_c   1.000
_cell.angle_alpha   90.00
_cell.angle_beta   90.00
_cell.angle_gamma   90.00
#
_symmetry.space_group_name_H-M   'P 1'
#
loop_
_entity.id
_entity.type
_entity.pdbx_description
1 polymer ?
#
loop_
_entity_poly.entity_id
_entity_poly.type
_entity_poly.pdbx_seq_one_letter_code
_entity_poly.pdbx_strand_id
1 'polypeptide(L)' 'CNRYPECKTTFSLPRGALIKPTKKECDACTFPTLLVIRKGKRPYEHCLNPNCPKKLEWAKNQQEATE' A
#
# COMPACT_ATOMS: atom_id res chain seq x y z
N CYS A 1 10.42 7.94 -6.73
CA CYS A 1 11.40 7.61 -7.77
C CYS A 1 12.05 8.90 -8.24
N ASN A 2 13.36 8.90 -8.47
CA ASN A 2 14.11 10.15 -8.65
C ASN A 2 14.49 10.38 -10.13
N ARG A 3 14.23 9.39 -11.00
CA ARG A 3 14.59 9.37 -12.42
C ARG A 3 13.38 9.65 -13.31
N TYR A 4 12.67 10.75 -13.08
CA TYR A 4 11.65 11.18 -14.04
C TYR A 4 12.36 11.77 -15.27
N PRO A 5 12.03 11.40 -16.53
CA PRO A 5 10.83 10.68 -17.00
C PRO A 5 10.96 9.15 -17.19
N GLU A 6 12.15 8.57 -17.01
CA GLU A 6 12.41 7.13 -17.18
C GLU A 6 11.62 6.25 -16.21
N CYS A 7 11.29 6.78 -15.04
CA CYS A 7 10.59 6.10 -13.98
C CYS A 7 9.27 6.83 -13.65
N LYS A 8 8.16 6.27 -14.15
CA LYS A 8 6.79 6.82 -13.99
C LYS A 8 6.01 6.19 -12.83
N THR A 9 6.70 5.54 -11.89
CA THR A 9 6.05 4.87 -10.76
C THR A 9 5.49 5.89 -9.79
N THR A 10 4.17 6.06 -9.82
CA THR A 10 3.40 6.92 -8.91
C THR A 10 2.55 6.07 -7.97
N PHE A 11 2.64 6.36 -6.66
CA PHE A 11 1.81 5.71 -5.65
C PHE A 11 0.89 6.74 -5.01
N SER A 12 -0.41 6.43 -4.95
CA SER A 12 -1.39 7.28 -4.27
C SER A 12 -1.24 7.14 -2.76
N LEU A 13 -0.75 8.19 -2.10
CA LEU A 13 -0.64 8.22 -0.65
C LEU A 13 -2.02 8.49 -0.01
N PRO A 14 -2.36 7.81 1.10
CA PRO A 14 -3.59 8.07 1.82
C PRO A 14 -3.62 9.51 2.35
N ARG A 15 -4.63 10.28 1.94
CA ARG A 15 -4.86 11.67 2.38
C ARG A 15 -5.01 11.75 3.90
N GLY A 16 -4.40 12.77 4.51
CA GLY A 16 -4.51 13.04 5.95
C GLY A 16 -3.84 11.99 6.85
N ALA A 17 -2.93 11.17 6.30
CA ALA A 17 -2.14 10.22 7.06
C ALA A 17 -0.67 10.57 7.00
N LEU A 18 0.03 10.37 8.13
CA LEU A 18 1.47 10.45 8.20
C LEU A 18 2.06 9.09 7.83
N ILE A 19 2.91 9.09 6.80
CA ILE A 19 3.55 7.89 6.26
C ILE A 19 4.93 7.78 6.91
N LYS A 20 5.24 6.64 7.51
CA LYS A 20 6.62 6.29 7.89
C LYS A 20 7.09 5.06 7.12
N PRO A 21 8.30 5.07 6.52
CA PRO A 21 8.86 3.87 5.93
C PRO A 21 9.17 2.87 7.03
N THR A 22 8.66 1.64 6.90
CA THR A 22 9.04 0.52 7.77
C THR A 22 10.15 -0.29 7.08
N LYS A 23 11.08 -0.85 7.87
CA LYS A 23 12.14 -1.76 7.37
C LYS A 23 11.63 -3.17 7.09
N LYS A 24 10.31 -3.34 6.93
CA LYS A 24 9.67 -4.62 6.70
C LYS A 24 9.19 -4.70 5.27
N GLU A 25 9.40 -5.86 4.68
CA GLU A 25 8.96 -6.18 3.33
C GLU A 25 7.66 -6.99 3.41
N CYS A 26 6.81 -6.84 2.40
CA CYS A 26 5.59 -7.63 2.30
C CYS A 26 5.94 -9.04 1.84
N ASP A 27 5.62 -10.04 2.66
CA ASP A 27 5.88 -11.46 2.39
C ASP A 27 5.37 -11.94 1.01
N ALA A 28 4.31 -11.33 0.48
CA ALA A 28 3.67 -11.75 -0.76
C ALA A 28 4.17 -11.05 -2.03
N CYS A 29 4.93 -9.96 -1.92
CA CYS A 29 5.41 -9.22 -3.10
C CYS A 29 6.79 -8.59 -2.94
N THR A 30 7.44 -8.74 -1.78
CA THR A 30 8.77 -8.20 -1.47
C THR A 30 8.84 -6.66 -1.57
N PHE A 31 7.69 -5.98 -1.62
CA PHE A 31 7.64 -4.53 -1.61
C PHE A 31 7.76 -3.99 -0.18
N PRO A 32 8.37 -2.80 0.00
CA PRO A 32 8.43 -2.16 1.29
C PRO A 32 7.03 -1.86 1.82
N THR A 33 6.83 -2.17 3.09
CA THR A 33 5.65 -1.74 3.83
C THR A 33 5.84 -0.31 4.32
N LEU A 34 4.72 0.37 4.55
CA LEU A 34 4.65 1.70 5.11
C LEU A 34 3.77 1.67 6.34
N LEU A 35 4.20 2.32 7.42
CA LEU A 35 3.36 2.56 8.57
C LEU A 35 2.51 3.80 8.31
N VAL A 36 1.20 3.60 8.25
CA VAL A 36 0.21 4.65 8.05
C VAL A 36 -0.33 5.08 9.41
N ILE A 37 -0.06 6.32 9.79
CA ILE A 37 -0.48 6.90 11.07
C ILE A 37 -1.57 7.93 10.77
N ARG A 38 -2.78 7.70 11.27
CA ARG A 38 -3.90 8.66 11.17
C ARG A 38 -4.24 9.17 12.56
N LYS A 39 -4.58 10.47 12.66
CA LYS A 39 -5.02 11.07 13.92
C LYS A 39 -6.25 10.32 14.45
N GLY A 40 -6.19 9.85 15.69
CA GLY A 40 -7.29 9.13 16.35
C GLY A 40 -7.49 7.67 15.96
N LYS A 41 -6.63 7.09 15.09
CA LYS A 41 -6.67 5.66 14.77
C LYS A 41 -5.34 4.99 15.08
N ARG A 42 -5.38 3.69 15.37
CA ARG A 42 -4.17 2.89 15.56
C ARG A 42 -3.35 2.89 14.26
N PRO A 43 -2.03 3.13 14.34
CA PRO A 43 -1.13 2.95 13.20
C PRO A 43 -1.25 1.54 12.64
N TYR A 44 -1.24 1.42 11.32
CA TYR A 44 -1.30 0.12 10.66
C TYR A 44 -0.28 0.04 9.53
N GLU A 45 0.18 -1.17 9.25
CA GLU A 45 1.14 -1.45 8.19
C GLU A 45 0.39 -1.61 6.86
N HIS A 46 0.79 -0.85 5.85
CA HIS A 46 0.20 -0.85 4.52
C HIS A 46 1.28 -1.16 3.48
N CYS A 47 1.00 -2.09 2.56
CA CYS A 47 1.89 -2.35 1.44
C CYS A 47 1.78 -1.20 0.43
N LEU A 48 2.92 -0.65 -0.01
CA LEU A 48 2.96 0.40 -1.02
C LEU A 48 2.53 -0.10 -2.40
N ASN A 49 2.69 -1.38 -2.68
CA ASN A 49 2.40 -1.96 -3.99
C ASN A 49 0.88 -2.05 -4.24
N PRO A 50 0.34 -1.33 -5.24
CA PRO A 50 -1.07 -1.44 -5.61
C PRO A 50 -1.40 -2.82 -6.20
N ASN A 51 -0.42 -3.50 -6.81
CA ASN A 51 -0.55 -4.84 -7.39
C ASN A 51 -0.16 -5.96 -6.42
N CYS A 52 -0.15 -5.71 -5.10
CA CYS A 52 0.13 -6.76 -4.13
C CYS A 52 -0.92 -7.88 -4.26
N PRO A 53 -0.54 -9.16 -4.39
CA PRO A 53 -1.49 -10.25 -4.61
C PRO A 53 -2.49 -10.38 -3.46
N LYS A 54 -2.05 -10.21 -2.19
CA LYS A 54 -2.97 -10.10 -1.04
C LYS A 54 -3.96 -8.94 -1.18
N LYS A 55 -3.54 -7.85 -1.81
CA LYS A 55 -4.39 -6.69 -2.12
C LYS A 55 -5.29 -6.96 -3.34
N LEU A 56 -4.97 -7.90 -4.21
CA LEU A 56 -5.83 -8.29 -5.32
C LEU A 56 -6.89 -9.28 -4.83
N GLU A 57 -6.51 -10.21 -3.95
CA GLU A 57 -7.38 -11.25 -3.41
C GLU A 57 -8.54 -10.64 -2.59
N TRP A 58 -8.27 -9.70 -1.67
CA TRP A 58 -9.39 -9.03 -0.96
C TRP A 58 -10.29 -8.21 -1.92
N ALA A 59 -9.73 -7.63 -2.98
CA ALA A 59 -10.50 -6.85 -3.94
C ALA A 59 -11.41 -7.74 -4.79
N LYS A 60 -10.92 -8.92 -5.21
CA LYS A 60 -11.72 -9.93 -5.92
C LYS A 60 -12.83 -10.49 -5.03
N ASN A 61 -12.51 -10.82 -3.79
CA ASN A 61 -13.50 -11.36 -2.83
C ASN A 61 -14.63 -10.37 -2.49
N GLN A 62 -14.42 -9.07 -2.69
CA GLN A 62 -15.45 -8.04 -2.47
C GLN A 62 -16.37 -7.86 -3.68
N GLN A 63 -15.90 -8.21 -4.89
CA GLN A 63 -16.73 -8.17 -6.11
C GLN A 63 -17.68 -9.37 -6.15
N GLU A 64 -17.20 -10.56 -5.75
CA GLU A 64 -17.99 -11.79 -5.74
C GLU A 64 -19.10 -11.81 -4.66
N ALA A 65 -19.01 -10.96 -3.63
CA ALA A 65 -20.04 -10.85 -2.59
C ALA A 65 -21.18 -9.87 -2.95
N THR A 66 -21.14 -9.25 -4.14
CA THR A 66 -22.17 -8.31 -4.62
C THR A 66 -23.02 -8.91 -5.77
N GLU A 67 -22.80 -10.18 -6.12
CA GLU A 67 -23.65 -10.95 -7.04
C GLU A 67 -24.62 -11.88 -6.28
#